data_AF-A0A965IVZ6-F1
#
_entry.id   AF-A0A965IVZ6-F1
#
_cell.length_a   1.000
_cell.length_b   1.000
_cell.length_c   1.000
_cell.angle_alpha   90.00
_cell.angle_beta   90.00
_cell.angle_gamma   90.00
#
_symmetry.space_group_name_H-M   'P 1'
#
loop_
_entity.id
_entity.type
_entity.pdbx_description
1 polymer ?
#
loop_
_entity_poly.entity_id
_entity_poly.type
_entity_poly.pdbx_seq_one_letter_code
_entity_poly.pdbx_strand_id
1 'polypeptide(L)'
;MQAAPPTSKVTICHRTHSVTNPYVRITVAQSSIGNGNGKHGGTSHDQWSNVLFGSKPSPNVFNPSTNYTPAPEKKWGDIIPLTDTGGSNITGSAAVVAGLNYTGAGLAIYNGTAPYAGLCGTMNARDFYEVERANGIAASDILADLDEMQADEFASALSSCGGAFAGCAVNNLGSTSISIVTTTTVASTTTTVAPTTTVRGATTTTVAATRKLKGTLWIDANRDGKKDSSEKVLASYTVTVKAGTGNSSTQTYTVTTDSAGNYEVANIPAGNWIVTPAALPSANYEKVFDTDSNTTSADWVVTASVPATGTATADFATALTAAAVAAGATDTLGATAVTTTTVAAEESTTTGSASATIPETGMGSAGLLVTLATLSGVIGAALLQVRRRRLEA
;
A
#
# COMPACT_ATOMS: atom_id res chain seq x y z
N MET A 1 40.07 8.14 -38.58
CA MET A 1 39.44 7.94 -37.26
C MET A 1 38.10 8.66 -37.30
N GLN A 2 37.03 7.92 -37.56
CA GLN A 2 35.69 8.49 -37.58
C GLN A 2 35.32 8.77 -36.12
N ALA A 3 34.90 10.00 -35.82
CA ALA A 3 34.45 10.39 -34.49
C ALA A 3 33.45 9.34 -33.99
N ALA A 4 33.53 9.00 -32.69
CA ALA A 4 32.51 8.16 -32.05
C ALA A 4 31.13 8.71 -32.46
N PRO A 5 30.18 7.86 -32.89
CA PRO A 5 28.84 8.34 -33.19
C PRO A 5 28.37 9.18 -32.01
N PRO A 6 27.64 10.30 -32.23
CA PRO A 6 26.92 10.93 -31.14
C PRO A 6 26.18 9.80 -30.42
N THR A 7 26.43 9.63 -29.11
CA THR A 7 25.87 8.50 -28.38
C THR A 7 24.35 8.58 -28.52
N SER A 8 23.75 7.76 -29.38
CA SER A 8 22.31 7.75 -29.59
C SER A 8 21.64 7.58 -28.22
N LYS A 9 20.65 8.43 -27.95
CA LYS A 9 19.96 8.48 -26.66
C LYS A 9 18.56 7.92 -26.80
N VAL A 10 18.07 7.30 -25.75
CA VAL A 10 16.71 6.75 -25.71
C VAL A 10 16.04 7.23 -24.45
N THR A 11 14.86 7.82 -24.60
CA THR A 11 14.00 8.13 -23.46
C THR A 11 13.13 6.93 -23.17
N ILE A 12 13.16 6.45 -21.92
CA ILE A 12 12.42 5.27 -21.47
C ILE A 12 11.51 5.63 -20.30
N CYS A 13 10.56 4.75 -19.98
CA CYS A 13 9.93 4.74 -18.67
C CYS A 13 10.62 3.68 -17.84
N HIS A 14 11.49 4.11 -16.92
CA HIS A 14 12.14 3.23 -15.99
C HIS A 14 11.19 2.90 -14.83
N ARG A 15 11.03 1.62 -14.51
CA ARG A 15 10.18 1.15 -13.41
C ARG A 15 10.66 1.69 -12.06
N THR A 16 9.76 1.83 -11.11
CA THR A 16 10.08 2.15 -9.70
C THR A 16 9.51 1.07 -8.77
N HIS A 17 9.68 1.19 -7.45
CA HIS A 17 8.98 0.36 -6.48
C HIS A 17 7.72 1.04 -5.91
N SER A 18 7.23 2.08 -6.61
CA SER A 18 6.14 2.94 -6.16
C SER A 18 4.88 2.71 -6.98
N VAL A 19 3.80 2.26 -6.34
CA VAL A 19 2.50 2.12 -7.03
C VAL A 19 1.83 3.46 -7.36
N THR A 20 2.29 4.55 -6.73
CA THR A 20 1.80 5.92 -6.99
C THR A 20 2.64 6.66 -8.03
N ASN A 21 3.91 6.27 -8.18
CA ASN A 21 4.81 6.81 -9.19
C ASN A 21 5.51 5.63 -9.90
N PRO A 22 4.77 4.80 -10.66
CA PRO A 22 5.26 3.51 -11.13
C PRO A 22 6.39 3.61 -12.14
N TYR A 23 6.57 4.78 -12.76
CA TYR A 23 7.68 5.04 -13.64
C TYR A 23 8.30 6.40 -13.40
N VAL A 24 9.58 6.49 -13.70
CA VAL A 24 10.30 7.73 -13.94
C VAL A 24 10.74 7.79 -15.40
N ARG A 25 10.50 8.93 -16.06
CA ARG A 25 10.96 9.20 -17.42
C ARG A 25 12.41 9.64 -17.38
N ILE A 26 13.29 8.84 -17.98
CA ILE A 26 14.73 9.09 -18.03
C ILE A 26 15.26 8.94 -19.45
N THR A 27 16.34 9.64 -19.75
CA THR A 27 17.06 9.56 -21.02
C THR A 27 18.43 8.93 -20.77
N VAL A 28 18.68 7.83 -21.46
CA VAL A 28 19.88 7.01 -21.28
C VAL A 28 20.61 6.82 -22.60
N ALA A 29 21.88 6.41 -22.55
CA ALA A 29 22.57 5.96 -23.75
C ALA A 29 21.87 4.71 -24.32
N GLN A 30 21.80 4.62 -25.64
CA GLN A 30 21.27 3.43 -26.31
C GLN A 30 22.05 2.16 -25.90
N SER A 31 23.34 2.27 -25.60
CA SER A 31 24.14 1.17 -25.06
C SER A 31 23.64 0.65 -23.70
N SER A 32 22.89 1.46 -22.95
CA SER A 32 22.35 1.09 -21.64
C SER A 32 21.06 0.27 -21.73
N ILE A 33 20.38 0.23 -22.88
CA ILE A 33 19.14 -0.54 -23.11
C ILE A 33 19.37 -1.87 -23.84
N GLY A 34 20.43 -2.64 -23.53
CA GLY A 34 20.81 -3.87 -24.26
C GLY A 34 20.95 -5.10 -23.37
N ASN A 35 20.90 -6.31 -23.96
CA ASN A 35 21.14 -7.54 -23.18
C ASN A 35 22.62 -7.63 -22.72
N GLY A 36 22.87 -8.02 -21.46
CA GLY A 36 24.22 -8.14 -20.88
C GLY A 36 24.58 -7.00 -19.91
N ASN A 37 25.58 -6.19 -20.26
CA ASN A 37 26.03 -5.04 -19.44
C ASN A 37 25.07 -3.83 -19.49
N GLY A 38 24.00 -3.90 -20.29
CA GLY A 38 22.98 -2.87 -20.33
C GLY A 38 22.19 -2.86 -19.03
N LYS A 39 21.95 -1.66 -18.51
CA LYS A 39 21.23 -1.42 -17.25
C LYS A 39 19.71 -1.46 -17.39
N HIS A 40 19.23 -1.40 -18.63
CA HIS A 40 17.82 -1.40 -18.97
C HIS A 40 17.50 -2.52 -19.95
N GLY A 41 16.42 -3.25 -19.65
CA GLY A 41 15.96 -4.39 -20.43
C GLY A 41 16.56 -5.74 -20.01
N GLY A 42 16.09 -6.80 -20.66
CA GLY A 42 16.48 -8.18 -20.29
C GLY A 42 15.91 -8.61 -18.93
N THR A 43 16.70 -9.38 -18.17
CA THR A 43 16.22 -10.09 -16.97
C THR A 43 16.17 -9.25 -15.69
N SER A 44 16.92 -8.16 -15.60
CA SER A 44 16.98 -7.34 -14.38
C SER A 44 15.75 -6.43 -14.26
N HIS A 45 15.33 -5.79 -15.35
CA HIS A 45 14.29 -4.76 -15.35
C HIS A 45 13.02 -5.15 -16.11
N ASP A 46 12.80 -6.46 -16.28
CA ASP A 46 11.55 -7.02 -16.80
C ASP A 46 11.06 -8.20 -15.94
N GLN A 47 11.34 -8.09 -14.64
CA GLN A 47 10.84 -9.00 -13.61
C GLN A 47 9.35 -8.81 -13.40
N TRP A 48 8.68 -9.85 -12.91
CA TRP A 48 7.25 -9.87 -12.67
C TRP A 48 6.94 -10.60 -11.37
N SER A 49 5.73 -10.40 -10.84
CA SER A 49 5.27 -11.05 -9.62
C SER A 49 4.70 -12.44 -9.90
N ASN A 50 5.43 -13.48 -9.50
CA ASN A 50 4.96 -14.88 -9.57
C ASN A 50 3.79 -15.17 -8.62
N VAL A 51 3.50 -14.26 -7.69
CA VAL A 51 2.39 -14.38 -6.73
C VAL A 51 1.13 -13.74 -7.28
N LEU A 52 1.23 -12.55 -7.88
CA LEU A 52 0.08 -11.81 -8.39
C LEU A 52 -0.38 -12.29 -9.77
N PHE A 53 0.54 -12.85 -10.56
CA PHE A 53 0.23 -13.34 -11.90
C PHE A 53 0.53 -14.85 -11.98
N GLY A 54 -0.24 -15.59 -12.78
CA GLY A 54 0.05 -17.01 -13.04
C GLY A 54 1.15 -17.21 -14.08
N SER A 55 1.38 -16.19 -14.91
CA SER A 55 2.42 -16.12 -15.92
C SER A 55 2.82 -14.66 -16.12
N LYS A 56 3.99 -14.42 -16.71
CA LYS A 56 4.48 -13.07 -16.99
C LYS A 56 3.45 -12.28 -17.82
N PRO A 57 2.99 -11.12 -17.34
CA PRO A 57 2.09 -10.28 -18.13
C PRO A 57 2.75 -9.82 -19.44
N SER A 58 1.95 -9.66 -20.49
CA SER A 58 2.41 -9.19 -21.79
C SER A 58 1.45 -8.10 -22.32
N PRO A 59 1.86 -6.81 -22.33
CA PRO A 59 3.13 -6.29 -21.84
C PRO A 59 3.24 -6.35 -20.29
N ASN A 60 4.46 -6.50 -19.77
CA ASN A 60 4.75 -6.52 -18.34
C ASN A 60 4.86 -5.09 -17.80
N VAL A 61 3.72 -4.40 -17.65
CA VAL A 61 3.66 -3.01 -17.19
C VAL A 61 2.81 -2.87 -15.93
N PHE A 62 2.96 -1.74 -15.24
CA PHE A 62 2.10 -1.39 -14.11
C PHE A 62 0.62 -1.40 -14.54
N ASN A 63 -0.21 -2.09 -13.77
CA ASN A 63 -1.64 -2.14 -13.95
C ASN A 63 -2.33 -1.43 -12.78
N PRO A 64 -2.96 -0.26 -12.98
CA PRO A 64 -3.67 0.47 -11.93
C PRO A 64 -4.80 -0.32 -11.26
N SER A 65 -5.35 -1.32 -11.94
CA SER A 65 -6.40 -2.19 -11.40
C SER A 65 -5.87 -3.33 -10.53
N THR A 66 -4.55 -3.53 -10.47
CA THR A 66 -3.91 -4.55 -9.65
C THR A 66 -3.54 -3.99 -8.29
N ASN A 67 -3.90 -4.72 -7.23
CA ASN A 67 -3.41 -4.42 -5.89
C ASN A 67 -2.05 -5.09 -5.64
N TYR A 68 -0.97 -4.30 -5.63
CA TYR A 68 0.39 -4.81 -5.44
C TYR A 68 0.76 -4.94 -3.96
N THR A 69 0.15 -5.93 -3.30
CA THR A 69 0.44 -6.30 -1.91
C THR A 69 0.77 -7.79 -1.81
N PRO A 70 1.82 -8.19 -1.07
CA PRO A 70 2.73 -7.37 -0.27
C PRO A 70 3.76 -6.57 -1.10
N ALA A 71 4.48 -5.62 -0.47
CA ALA A 71 5.46 -4.76 -1.16
C ALA A 71 6.50 -5.48 -2.06
N PRO A 72 7.01 -6.68 -1.72
CA PRO A 72 7.89 -7.46 -2.59
C PRO A 72 7.29 -7.84 -3.95
N GLU A 73 5.97 -7.74 -4.10
CA GLU A 73 5.25 -8.07 -5.33
C GLU A 73 5.08 -6.88 -6.29
N LYS A 74 5.55 -5.68 -5.93
CA LYS A 74 5.54 -4.48 -6.79
C LYS A 74 6.54 -4.61 -7.94
N LYS A 75 6.21 -5.47 -8.92
CA LYS A 75 7.06 -5.79 -10.06
C LYS A 75 6.33 -5.52 -11.36
N TRP A 76 6.95 -4.71 -12.20
CA TRP A 76 6.62 -4.45 -13.60
C TRP A 76 7.92 -4.07 -14.31
N GLY A 77 7.96 -4.17 -15.64
CA GLY A 77 9.17 -3.91 -16.42
C GLY A 77 9.30 -2.48 -16.91
N ASP A 78 10.52 -2.12 -17.31
CA ASP A 78 10.84 -0.90 -18.05
C ASP A 78 10.07 -0.87 -19.38
N ILE A 79 9.71 0.33 -19.85
CA ILE A 79 9.09 0.54 -21.15
C ILE A 79 10.09 1.23 -22.07
N ILE A 80 10.50 0.54 -23.14
CA ILE A 80 11.57 0.96 -24.05
C ILE A 80 10.99 1.17 -25.46
N PRO A 81 11.01 2.39 -26.03
CA PRO A 81 10.48 2.64 -27.37
C PRO A 81 11.32 1.95 -28.47
N LEU A 82 10.75 1.91 -29.68
CA LEU A 82 11.40 1.33 -30.86
C LEU A 82 12.43 2.26 -31.52
N THR A 83 12.41 3.55 -31.16
CA THR A 83 13.25 4.59 -31.76
C THR A 83 14.00 5.37 -30.69
N ASP A 84 15.16 5.90 -31.08
CA ASP A 84 15.96 6.84 -30.29
C ASP A 84 15.30 8.23 -30.23
N THR A 85 15.89 9.16 -29.48
CA THR A 85 15.41 10.54 -29.35
C THR A 85 15.45 11.32 -30.66
N GLY A 86 16.21 10.86 -31.66
CA GLY A 86 16.26 11.41 -33.01
C GLY A 86 15.23 10.80 -33.96
N GLY A 87 14.40 9.87 -33.49
CA GLY A 87 13.42 9.15 -34.30
C GLY A 87 14.00 8.04 -35.17
N SER A 88 15.28 7.73 -35.01
CA SER A 88 15.92 6.61 -35.72
C SER A 88 15.64 5.30 -34.98
N ASN A 89 15.52 4.20 -35.71
CA ASN A 89 15.35 2.87 -35.09
C ASN A 89 16.52 2.54 -34.16
N ILE A 90 16.22 1.87 -33.05
CA ILE A 90 17.24 1.30 -32.17
C ILE A 90 18.04 0.21 -32.93
N THR A 91 19.35 0.26 -32.81
CA THR A 91 20.35 -0.59 -33.49
C THR A 91 21.30 -1.29 -32.48
N GLY A 92 22.12 -2.23 -32.97
CA GLY A 92 23.14 -2.90 -32.15
C GLY A 92 22.55 -3.85 -31.10
N SER A 93 23.23 -4.02 -29.96
CA SER A 93 22.75 -4.86 -28.85
C SER A 93 21.43 -4.39 -28.24
N ALA A 94 21.15 -3.10 -28.35
CA ALA A 94 19.88 -2.50 -27.92
C ALA A 94 18.69 -2.95 -28.77
N ALA A 95 18.91 -3.30 -30.04
CA ALA A 95 17.84 -3.79 -30.92
C ALA A 95 17.19 -5.10 -30.41
N VAL A 96 17.90 -5.85 -29.55
CA VAL A 96 17.41 -7.11 -28.97
C VAL A 96 16.26 -6.89 -27.98
N VAL A 97 16.25 -5.75 -27.28
CA VAL A 97 15.21 -5.42 -26.29
C VAL A 97 14.42 -4.17 -26.72
N ALA A 98 14.60 -3.70 -27.95
CA ALA A 98 13.79 -2.62 -28.50
C ALA A 98 12.32 -3.03 -28.49
N GLY A 99 11.45 -2.11 -28.06
CA GLY A 99 10.03 -2.39 -27.93
C GLY A 99 9.65 -3.14 -26.65
N LEU A 100 10.58 -3.31 -25.69
CA LEU A 100 10.29 -3.92 -24.40
C LEU A 100 9.10 -3.21 -23.74
N ASN A 101 8.03 -3.97 -23.51
CA ASN A 101 6.77 -3.48 -22.96
C ASN A 101 6.13 -2.30 -23.74
N TYR A 102 6.63 -1.92 -24.92
CA TYR A 102 6.19 -0.74 -25.69
C TYR A 102 5.07 -1.07 -26.68
N THR A 103 4.03 -1.73 -26.19
CA THR A 103 2.80 -2.03 -26.93
C THR A 103 1.61 -1.85 -26.01
N GLY A 104 0.40 -1.71 -26.56
CA GLY A 104 -0.84 -1.65 -25.78
C GLY A 104 -0.75 -0.68 -24.59
N ALA A 105 -0.89 -1.21 -23.37
CA ALA A 105 -0.83 -0.44 -22.13
C ALA A 105 0.51 0.28 -21.92
N GLY A 106 1.66 -0.33 -22.26
CA GLY A 106 2.95 0.33 -22.08
C GLY A 106 3.18 1.47 -23.05
N LEU A 107 2.69 1.36 -24.30
CA LEU A 107 2.67 2.49 -25.23
C LEU A 107 1.77 3.62 -24.69
N ALA A 108 0.63 3.29 -24.09
CA ALA A 108 -0.26 4.27 -23.48
C ALA A 108 0.36 4.96 -22.26
N ILE A 109 1.05 4.22 -21.38
CA ILE A 109 1.83 4.76 -20.25
C ILE A 109 2.92 5.70 -20.76
N TYR A 110 3.65 5.30 -21.80
CA TYR A 110 4.70 6.12 -22.38
C TYR A 110 4.12 7.41 -23.01
N ASN A 111 3.03 7.32 -23.75
CA ASN A 111 2.44 8.52 -24.37
C ASN A 111 1.59 9.36 -23.39
N GLY A 112 1.35 8.87 -22.17
CA GLY A 112 0.45 9.52 -21.21
C GLY A 112 -1.01 9.50 -21.67
N THR A 113 -1.41 8.49 -22.44
CA THR A 113 -2.79 8.33 -22.90
C THR A 113 -3.66 7.82 -21.76
N ALA A 114 -4.86 8.39 -21.60
CA ALA A 114 -5.83 7.92 -20.62
C ALA A 114 -6.12 6.41 -20.78
N PRO A 115 -6.26 5.65 -19.67
CA PRO A 115 -6.26 6.07 -18.27
C PRO A 115 -4.86 6.21 -17.61
N TYR A 116 -3.78 6.06 -18.38
CA TYR A 116 -2.40 5.99 -17.89
C TYR A 116 -1.67 7.35 -17.89
N ALA A 117 -2.43 8.45 -17.98
CA ALA A 117 -1.87 9.79 -18.05
C ALA A 117 -1.02 10.10 -16.81
N GLY A 118 0.19 10.60 -17.03
CA GLY A 118 1.10 11.02 -15.96
C GLY A 118 1.86 9.89 -15.25
N LEU A 119 1.62 8.62 -15.56
CA LEU A 119 2.30 7.50 -14.88
C LEU A 119 3.79 7.40 -15.20
N CYS A 120 4.23 7.95 -16.34
CA CYS A 120 5.64 8.06 -16.73
C CYS A 120 6.04 9.53 -16.89
N GLY A 121 5.99 10.25 -15.77
CA GLY A 121 6.46 11.62 -15.66
C GLY A 121 7.97 11.71 -15.42
N THR A 122 8.52 12.90 -15.58
CA THR A 122 9.90 13.19 -15.17
C THR A 122 9.97 13.36 -13.66
N MET A 123 11.13 13.03 -13.09
CA MET A 123 11.43 13.21 -11.67
C MET A 123 12.90 13.58 -11.55
N ASN A 124 13.30 14.33 -10.54
CA ASN A 124 14.72 14.57 -10.26
C ASN A 124 15.29 13.47 -9.33
N ALA A 125 16.62 13.40 -9.18
CA ALA A 125 17.27 12.36 -8.39
C ALA A 125 16.87 12.37 -6.90
N ARG A 126 16.66 13.56 -6.32
CA ARG A 126 16.21 13.71 -4.92
C ARG A 126 14.77 13.23 -4.76
N ASP A 127 13.90 13.62 -5.67
CA ASP A 127 12.50 13.23 -5.70
C ASP A 127 12.36 11.71 -5.85
N PHE A 128 13.14 11.09 -6.74
CA PHE A 128 13.19 9.63 -6.90
C PHE A 128 13.62 8.96 -5.60
N TYR A 129 14.69 9.46 -4.99
CA TYR A 129 15.18 8.92 -3.73
C TYR A 129 14.09 8.90 -2.65
N GLU A 130 13.38 10.01 -2.49
CA GLU A 130 12.37 10.14 -1.44
C GLU A 130 11.12 9.31 -1.71
N VAL A 131 10.70 9.19 -2.98
CA VAL A 131 9.59 8.31 -3.38
C VAL A 131 9.92 6.85 -3.05
N GLU A 132 11.14 6.40 -3.34
CA GLU A 132 11.54 5.02 -3.07
C GLU A 132 11.73 4.77 -1.56
N ARG A 133 12.25 5.75 -0.80
CA ARG A 133 12.34 5.68 0.67
C ARG A 133 10.95 5.52 1.30
N ALA A 134 9.96 6.27 0.81
CA ALA A 134 8.57 6.17 1.28
C ALA A 134 7.94 4.81 0.98
N ASN A 135 8.43 4.09 -0.03
CA ASN A 135 8.00 2.73 -0.34
C ASN A 135 8.78 1.65 0.43
N GLY A 136 9.62 2.06 1.39
CA GLY A 136 10.35 1.15 2.28
C GLY A 136 11.67 0.62 1.70
N ILE A 137 12.13 1.16 0.57
CA ILE A 137 13.40 0.74 -0.04
C ILE A 137 14.57 1.29 0.77
N ALA A 138 15.62 0.48 0.98
CA ALA A 138 16.79 0.91 1.74
C ALA A 138 17.56 1.99 0.98
N ALA A 139 18.09 2.98 1.71
CA ALA A 139 18.82 4.09 1.10
C ALA A 139 20.01 3.64 0.23
N SER A 140 20.70 2.57 0.62
CA SER A 140 21.79 1.97 -0.16
C SER A 140 21.33 1.48 -1.52
N ASP A 141 20.15 0.85 -1.55
CA ASP A 141 19.61 0.20 -2.73
C ASP A 141 19.09 1.27 -3.70
N ILE A 142 18.44 2.31 -3.18
CA ILE A 142 18.01 3.48 -3.96
C ILE A 142 19.20 4.20 -4.60
N LEU A 143 20.29 4.36 -3.86
CA LEU A 143 21.51 4.99 -4.39
C LEU A 143 22.20 4.10 -5.43
N ALA A 144 22.14 2.77 -5.28
CA ALA A 144 22.60 1.85 -6.31
C ALA A 144 21.71 1.92 -7.56
N ASP A 145 20.39 2.01 -7.40
CA ASP A 145 19.43 2.19 -8.50
C ASP A 145 19.66 3.52 -9.23
N LEU A 146 19.95 4.61 -8.50
CA LEU A 146 20.32 5.90 -9.10
C LEU A 146 21.58 5.82 -9.97
N ASP A 147 22.57 5.04 -9.55
CA ASP A 147 23.79 4.78 -10.31
C ASP A 147 23.51 3.90 -11.54
N GLU A 148 22.68 2.88 -11.35
CA GLU A 148 22.29 1.94 -12.40
C GLU A 148 21.44 2.60 -13.49
N MET A 149 20.60 3.56 -13.16
CA MET A 149 19.76 4.26 -14.14
C MET A 149 20.53 5.01 -15.21
N GLN A 150 21.76 5.48 -14.93
CA GLN A 150 22.60 6.22 -15.89
C GLN A 150 21.85 7.35 -16.63
N ALA A 151 20.92 8.01 -15.93
CA ALA A 151 20.03 9.00 -16.51
C ALA A 151 20.75 10.33 -16.71
N ASP A 152 20.63 10.90 -17.91
CA ASP A 152 21.20 12.21 -18.25
C ASP A 152 20.60 13.31 -17.34
N GLU A 153 19.33 13.18 -16.97
CA GLU A 153 18.62 14.10 -16.07
C GLU A 153 19.24 14.16 -14.67
N PHE A 154 20.00 13.14 -14.27
CA PHE A 154 20.64 13.06 -12.96
C PHE A 154 22.12 13.48 -12.97
N ALA A 155 22.66 13.91 -14.11
CA ALA A 155 24.08 14.27 -14.23
C ALA A 155 24.53 15.35 -13.23
N SER A 156 23.67 16.33 -12.92
CA SER A 156 23.98 17.37 -11.92
C SER A 156 24.07 16.83 -10.50
N ALA A 157 23.18 15.89 -10.14
CA ALA A 157 23.20 15.20 -8.86
C ALA A 157 24.44 14.27 -8.76
N LEU A 158 24.73 13.53 -9.83
CA LEU A 158 25.90 12.66 -9.92
C LEU A 158 27.21 13.43 -9.70
N SER A 159 27.34 14.61 -10.34
CA SER A 159 28.49 15.49 -10.15
C SER A 159 28.59 15.97 -8.71
N SER A 160 27.47 16.35 -8.10
CA SER A 160 27.40 16.77 -6.69
C SER A 160 27.73 15.64 -5.70
N CYS A 161 27.53 14.39 -6.11
CA CYS A 161 27.90 13.18 -5.37
C CYS A 161 29.37 12.75 -5.57
N GLY A 162 30.15 13.47 -6.39
CA GLY A 162 31.55 13.10 -6.66
C GLY A 162 31.72 12.03 -7.75
N GLY A 163 30.71 11.83 -8.60
CA GLY A 163 30.79 10.96 -9.78
C GLY A 163 30.22 9.56 -9.60
N ALA A 164 29.68 9.22 -8.42
CA ALA A 164 28.91 8.00 -8.15
C ALA A 164 27.84 8.28 -7.09
N PHE A 165 26.67 7.64 -7.19
CA PHE A 165 25.62 7.80 -6.17
C PHE A 165 25.85 6.94 -4.93
N ALA A 166 26.65 5.87 -5.05
CA ALA A 166 26.98 4.99 -3.94
C ALA A 166 27.59 5.79 -2.76
N GLY A 167 26.92 5.75 -1.61
CA GLY A 167 27.35 6.49 -0.41
C GLY A 167 27.15 8.01 -0.49
N CYS A 168 26.46 8.51 -1.52
CA CYS A 168 26.19 9.93 -1.66
C CYS A 168 25.31 10.44 -0.51
N ALA A 169 25.68 11.60 0.06
CA ALA A 169 24.83 12.30 0.99
C ALA A 169 23.55 12.79 0.29
N VAL A 170 22.39 12.54 0.88
CA VAL A 170 21.09 12.83 0.26
C VAL A 170 20.92 14.31 -0.16
N ASN A 171 21.55 15.24 0.55
CA ASN A 171 21.52 16.68 0.23
C ASN A 171 22.28 17.04 -1.05
N ASN A 172 23.16 16.15 -1.52
CA ASN A 172 23.88 16.32 -2.77
C ASN A 172 23.09 15.78 -3.98
N LEU A 173 21.96 15.08 -3.75
CA LEU A 173 21.07 14.64 -4.84
C LEU A 173 20.27 15.79 -5.48
N GLY A 174 20.39 17.00 -4.92
CA GLY A 174 19.66 18.18 -5.33
C GLY A 174 18.57 18.56 -4.33
N SER A 175 17.77 19.55 -4.71
CA SER A 175 16.61 19.97 -3.94
C SER A 175 15.38 19.18 -4.35
N THR A 176 14.55 18.84 -3.38
CA THR A 176 13.26 18.22 -3.62
C THR A 176 12.37 19.22 -4.34
N SER A 177 11.86 18.87 -5.52
CA SER A 177 10.87 19.67 -6.26
C SER A 177 9.44 19.21 -5.95
N ILE A 178 9.31 18.06 -5.31
CA ILE A 178 8.09 17.58 -4.68
C ILE A 178 7.98 18.23 -3.28
N SER A 179 6.80 18.71 -2.89
CA SER A 179 6.55 19.01 -1.47
C SER A 179 6.39 17.69 -0.71
N ILE A 180 7.51 17.12 -0.30
CA ILE A 180 7.54 15.93 0.53
C ILE A 180 7.50 16.44 1.96
N VAL A 181 6.33 16.37 2.60
CA VAL A 181 6.24 16.54 4.04
C VAL A 181 6.96 15.37 4.66
N THR A 182 8.23 15.56 5.00
CA THR A 182 8.92 14.66 5.89
C THR A 182 8.22 14.79 7.24
N THR A 183 7.40 13.80 7.62
CA THR A 183 7.07 13.59 9.03
C THR A 183 8.36 13.16 9.72
N THR A 184 9.19 14.13 10.09
CA THR A 184 10.01 13.96 11.27
C THR A 184 9.00 13.90 12.42
N THR A 185 8.79 12.71 12.96
CA THR A 185 8.24 12.56 14.30
C THR A 185 9.22 13.21 15.27
N VAL A 186 9.18 14.54 15.36
CA VAL A 186 9.78 15.24 16.49
C VAL A 186 8.92 14.85 17.67
N ALA A 187 9.47 13.99 18.53
CA ALA A 187 8.91 13.74 19.83
C ALA A 187 8.56 15.09 20.47
N SER A 188 7.31 15.23 20.90
CA SER A 188 6.79 16.42 21.55
C SER A 188 7.76 16.88 22.64
N THR A 189 8.47 17.95 22.36
CA THR A 189 9.16 18.74 23.37
C THR A 189 8.46 20.09 23.41
N THR A 190 7.65 20.23 24.45
CA THR A 190 7.06 21.48 24.92
C THR A 190 8.11 22.57 24.86
N THR A 191 7.92 23.58 24.01
CA THR A 191 8.76 24.77 24.00
C THR A 191 7.95 25.98 24.41
N THR A 192 8.40 26.52 25.55
CA THR A 192 8.04 27.78 26.19
C THR A 192 8.35 28.97 25.28
N VAL A 193 7.51 30.00 25.39
CA VAL A 193 7.54 31.24 24.59
C VAL A 193 8.67 32.21 25.00
N ALA A 194 9.19 32.94 23.98
CA ALA A 194 9.78 34.31 23.95
C ALA A 194 11.30 34.44 23.65
N PRO A 195 11.80 35.60 23.15
CA PRO A 195 11.28 36.52 22.12
C PRO A 195 12.30 36.92 21.01
N THR A 196 11.76 37.57 19.97
CA THR A 196 12.29 38.46 18.92
C THR A 196 13.81 38.72 18.75
N THR A 197 14.31 38.52 17.52
CA THR A 197 15.34 39.40 16.90
C THR A 197 14.99 39.69 15.43
N THR A 198 15.01 40.98 15.10
CA THR A 198 14.69 41.59 13.81
C THR A 198 15.79 41.39 12.78
N VAL A 199 15.43 40.98 11.55
CA VAL A 199 16.18 41.34 10.33
C VAL A 199 15.20 41.92 9.30
N ARG A 200 15.56 43.09 8.78
CA ARG A 200 14.81 43.94 7.87
C ARG A 200 15.12 43.55 6.42
N GLY A 201 14.10 43.25 5.62
CA GLY A 201 14.17 43.37 4.15
C GLY A 201 13.65 42.21 3.31
N ALA A 202 12.33 41.96 3.32
CA ALA A 202 11.50 41.50 2.19
C ALA A 202 10.05 41.35 2.67
N THR A 203 9.20 42.35 2.42
CA THR A 203 7.76 42.24 2.71
C THR A 203 7.07 41.55 1.55
N THR A 204 7.00 40.22 1.62
CA THR A 204 5.87 39.48 1.08
C THR A 204 5.23 38.76 2.26
N THR A 205 4.24 39.40 2.87
CA THR A 205 3.39 38.75 3.88
C THR A 205 2.43 37.81 3.16
N THR A 206 2.91 36.65 2.71
CA THR A 206 2.02 35.52 2.43
C THR A 206 1.59 34.94 3.77
N VAL A 207 0.46 35.44 4.30
CA VAL A 207 -0.30 34.68 5.30
C VAL A 207 -0.61 33.33 4.65
N ALA A 208 0.01 32.26 5.14
CA ALA A 208 -0.27 30.92 4.67
C ALA A 208 -1.77 30.66 4.86
N ALA A 209 -2.52 30.56 3.76
CA ALA A 209 -3.89 30.12 3.81
C ALA A 209 -3.92 28.71 4.40
N THR A 210 -4.24 28.58 5.68
CA THR A 210 -4.33 27.27 6.35
C THR A 210 -5.61 26.60 5.87
N ARG A 211 -5.49 25.85 4.76
CA ARG A 211 -6.57 25.03 4.20
C ARG A 211 -6.58 23.70 4.92
N LYS A 212 -7.76 23.18 5.24
CA LYS A 212 -7.92 21.92 5.95
C LYS A 212 -9.05 21.10 5.38
N LEU A 213 -8.89 19.80 5.39
CA LEU A 213 -9.99 18.84 5.32
C LEU A 213 -9.94 18.03 6.60
N LYS A 214 -11.06 17.94 7.31
CA LYS A 214 -11.12 17.18 8.56
C LYS A 214 -12.41 16.38 8.63
N GLY A 215 -12.47 15.43 9.54
CA GLY A 215 -13.72 14.78 9.86
C GLY A 215 -13.60 13.82 11.01
N THR A 216 -14.69 13.10 11.24
CA THR A 216 -14.82 12.15 12.34
C THR A 216 -15.42 10.84 11.86
N LEU A 217 -14.89 9.72 12.36
CA LEU A 217 -15.48 8.39 12.20
C LEU A 217 -16.01 7.88 13.54
N TRP A 218 -17.27 7.46 13.57
CA TRP A 218 -17.89 6.92 14.79
C TRP A 218 -18.83 5.74 14.52
N ILE A 219 -19.20 5.07 15.61
CA ILE A 219 -20.17 3.98 15.63
C ILE A 219 -21.54 4.61 15.88
N ASP A 220 -22.31 4.84 14.81
CA ASP A 220 -23.66 5.39 14.85
C ASP A 220 -24.65 4.27 15.18
N ALA A 221 -24.74 3.94 16.47
CA ALA A 221 -25.48 2.78 16.94
C ALA A 221 -27.00 2.97 16.80
N ASN A 222 -27.47 4.22 16.88
CA ASN A 222 -28.89 4.57 16.77
C ASN A 222 -29.30 4.93 15.33
N ARG A 223 -28.33 5.09 14.42
CA ARG A 223 -28.50 5.37 12.98
C ARG A 223 -29.15 6.71 12.71
N ASP A 224 -28.90 7.71 13.55
CA ASP A 224 -29.49 9.03 13.41
C ASP A 224 -28.61 10.01 12.61
N GLY A 225 -27.41 9.55 12.21
CA GLY A 225 -26.44 10.32 11.42
C GLY A 225 -25.75 11.42 12.21
N LYS A 226 -25.85 11.43 13.54
CA LYS A 226 -25.18 12.38 14.42
C LYS A 226 -24.28 11.64 15.38
N LYS A 227 -23.13 12.23 15.69
CA LYS A 227 -22.25 11.71 16.71
C LYS A 227 -22.76 12.12 18.09
N ASP A 228 -23.35 11.18 18.80
CA ASP A 228 -23.77 11.36 20.19
C ASP A 228 -22.61 11.16 21.17
N SER A 229 -22.71 11.78 22.35
CA SER A 229 -21.67 11.66 23.39
C SER A 229 -21.49 10.24 23.95
N SER A 230 -22.51 9.39 23.82
CA SER A 230 -22.49 7.98 24.25
C SER A 230 -21.95 7.03 23.19
N GLU A 231 -21.74 7.51 21.97
CA GLU A 231 -21.31 6.68 20.85
C GLU A 231 -19.80 6.51 20.83
N LYS A 232 -19.39 5.29 20.49
CA LYS A 232 -17.98 4.95 20.34
C LYS A 232 -17.43 5.56 19.05
N VAL A 233 -16.13 5.68 19.01
CA VAL A 233 -15.39 6.25 17.88
C VAL A 233 -14.59 5.17 17.18
N LEU A 234 -14.35 5.32 15.88
CA LEU A 234 -13.40 4.45 15.17
C LEU A 234 -12.04 5.11 15.27
N ALA A 235 -11.21 4.67 16.21
CA ALA A 235 -9.84 5.13 16.36
C ALA A 235 -8.88 4.31 15.48
N SER A 236 -7.77 4.92 15.07
CA SER A 236 -6.74 4.29 14.23
C SER A 236 -7.26 3.74 12.90
N TYR A 237 -8.35 4.29 12.37
CA TYR A 237 -8.97 3.88 11.12
C TYR A 237 -8.43 4.70 9.96
N THR A 238 -8.01 4.03 8.90
CA THR A 238 -7.39 4.69 7.74
C THR A 238 -8.43 5.40 6.88
N VAL A 239 -8.14 6.64 6.50
CA VAL A 239 -8.92 7.48 5.58
C VAL A 239 -8.02 7.95 4.45
N THR A 240 -8.50 7.80 3.21
CA THR A 240 -7.81 8.22 1.99
C THR A 240 -8.49 9.43 1.39
N VAL A 241 -7.73 10.47 1.03
CA VAL A 241 -8.23 11.70 0.41
C VAL A 241 -7.54 11.88 -0.95
N LYS A 242 -8.28 11.77 -2.04
CA LYS A 242 -7.78 11.87 -3.43
C LYS A 242 -8.36 13.09 -4.14
N ALA A 243 -7.65 13.59 -5.13
CA ALA A 243 -8.21 14.63 -5.99
C ALA A 243 -9.49 14.13 -6.68
N GLY A 244 -10.56 14.92 -6.57
CA GLY A 244 -11.83 14.66 -7.25
C GLY A 244 -11.90 15.33 -8.62
N THR A 245 -13.02 15.14 -9.30
CA THR A 245 -13.26 15.72 -10.63
C THR A 245 -13.05 17.23 -10.63
N GLY A 246 -12.24 17.72 -11.57
CA GLY A 246 -11.92 19.14 -11.73
C GLY A 246 -10.83 19.65 -10.78
N ASN A 247 -10.26 18.82 -9.91
CA ASN A 247 -9.10 19.18 -9.11
C ASN A 247 -7.82 18.79 -9.85
N SER A 248 -6.96 19.78 -10.15
CA SER A 248 -5.68 19.57 -10.84
C SER A 248 -4.57 19.02 -9.94
N SER A 249 -4.83 18.86 -8.63
CA SER A 249 -3.91 18.20 -7.71
C SER A 249 -3.80 16.71 -8.06
N THR A 250 -2.58 16.17 -8.00
CA THR A 250 -2.32 14.72 -8.14
C THR A 250 -2.07 14.05 -6.78
N GLN A 251 -2.13 14.82 -5.69
CA GLN A 251 -1.85 14.33 -4.34
C GLN A 251 -2.93 13.36 -3.86
N THR A 252 -2.49 12.37 -3.09
CA THR A 252 -3.34 11.50 -2.29
C THR A 252 -2.84 11.57 -0.85
N TYR A 253 -3.73 11.83 0.09
CA TYR A 253 -3.41 11.80 1.52
C TYR A 253 -3.97 10.53 2.14
N THR A 254 -3.20 9.93 3.03
CA THR A 254 -3.66 8.84 3.88
C THR A 254 -3.43 9.27 5.32
N VAL A 255 -4.51 9.33 6.08
CA VAL A 255 -4.52 9.72 7.50
C VAL A 255 -5.25 8.68 8.31
N THR A 256 -4.90 8.55 9.58
CA THR A 256 -5.63 7.68 10.51
C THR A 256 -6.40 8.52 11.50
N THR A 257 -7.56 8.05 11.91
CA THR A 257 -8.29 8.68 13.00
C THR A 257 -7.55 8.58 14.33
N ASP A 258 -7.61 9.64 15.13
CA ASP A 258 -7.06 9.69 16.47
C ASP A 258 -7.91 8.87 17.48
N SER A 259 -7.52 8.90 18.75
CA SER A 259 -8.24 8.21 19.83
C SER A 259 -9.67 8.74 20.07
N ALA A 260 -10.02 9.89 19.51
CA ALA A 260 -11.35 10.48 19.55
C ALA A 260 -12.12 10.31 18.22
N GLY A 261 -11.57 9.53 17.28
CA GLY A 261 -12.13 9.24 15.97
C GLY A 261 -11.95 10.35 14.95
N ASN A 262 -11.16 11.38 15.23
CA ASN A 262 -11.00 12.53 14.33
C ASN A 262 -9.78 12.34 13.43
N TYR A 263 -9.87 12.86 12.21
CA TYR A 263 -8.73 12.94 11.30
C TYR A 263 -8.64 14.35 10.70
N GLU A 264 -7.44 14.76 10.31
CA GLU A 264 -7.20 16.05 9.65
C GLU A 264 -6.12 15.89 8.57
N VAL A 265 -6.40 16.47 7.40
CA VAL A 265 -5.42 16.79 6.37
C VAL A 265 -5.24 18.30 6.35
N ALA A 266 -4.11 18.75 6.90
CA ALA A 266 -3.71 20.15 6.87
C ALA A 266 -3.04 20.54 5.55
N ASN A 267 -3.09 21.82 5.20
CA ASN A 267 -2.44 22.42 4.02
C ASN A 267 -2.86 21.78 2.68
N ILE A 268 -4.07 21.23 2.62
CA ILE A 268 -4.62 20.62 1.42
C ILE A 268 -4.97 21.68 0.36
N PRO A 269 -4.58 21.52 -0.92
CA PRO A 269 -4.96 22.46 -1.97
C PRO A 269 -6.47 22.65 -2.07
N ALA A 270 -6.89 23.85 -2.46
CA ALA A 270 -8.30 24.12 -2.74
C ALA A 270 -8.74 23.30 -3.96
N GLY A 271 -10.01 22.91 -3.97
CA GLY A 271 -10.60 22.08 -5.02
C GLY A 271 -11.43 20.95 -4.46
N ASN A 272 -11.97 20.12 -5.35
CA ASN A 272 -12.79 18.98 -4.98
C ASN A 272 -11.91 17.78 -4.62
N TRP A 273 -12.20 17.12 -3.52
CA TRP A 273 -11.48 15.95 -3.02
C TRP A 273 -12.46 14.83 -2.74
N ILE A 274 -12.07 13.61 -3.07
CA ILE A 274 -12.82 12.39 -2.76
C ILE A 274 -12.20 11.78 -1.51
N VAL A 275 -13.00 11.62 -0.47
CA VAL A 275 -12.60 11.07 0.83
C VAL A 275 -13.22 9.68 1.00
N THR A 276 -12.39 8.70 1.30
CA THR A 276 -12.78 7.29 1.40
C THR A 276 -12.08 6.62 2.58
N PRO A 277 -12.82 6.27 3.66
CA PRO A 277 -12.35 5.37 4.70
C PRO A 277 -11.94 3.99 4.15
N ALA A 278 -11.13 3.27 4.93
CA ALA A 278 -10.84 1.86 4.65
C ALA A 278 -12.12 1.00 4.62
N ALA A 279 -12.02 -0.19 4.05
CA ALA A 279 -13.13 -1.14 4.04
C ALA A 279 -13.47 -1.58 5.47
N LEU A 280 -14.77 -1.75 5.73
CA LEU A 280 -15.23 -2.32 6.99
C LEU A 280 -14.57 -3.69 7.23
N PRO A 281 -14.07 -3.96 8.44
CA PRO A 281 -13.25 -5.13 8.71
C PRO A 281 -14.04 -6.43 8.80
N SER A 282 -15.37 -6.37 8.82
CA SER A 282 -16.23 -7.55 8.69
C SER A 282 -17.61 -7.16 8.14
N ALA A 283 -18.31 -8.15 7.60
CA ALA A 283 -19.70 -8.01 7.16
C ALA A 283 -20.70 -7.79 8.32
N ASN A 284 -20.25 -7.85 9.57
CA ASN A 284 -21.08 -7.52 10.74
C ASN A 284 -21.33 -6.03 10.86
N TYR A 285 -20.57 -5.19 10.16
CA TYR A 285 -20.75 -3.75 10.13
C TYR A 285 -21.29 -3.29 8.79
N GLU A 286 -22.03 -2.19 8.80
CA GLU A 286 -22.53 -1.53 7.60
C GLU A 286 -22.28 -0.03 7.66
N LYS A 287 -22.20 0.60 6.49
CA LYS A 287 -22.04 2.05 6.34
C LYS A 287 -23.42 2.67 6.54
N VAL A 288 -23.55 3.56 7.52
CA VAL A 288 -24.85 4.14 7.87
C VAL A 288 -24.90 5.64 7.68
N PHE A 289 -23.75 6.30 7.64
CA PHE A 289 -23.66 7.73 7.42
C PHE A 289 -22.38 8.11 6.65
N ASP A 290 -22.50 9.11 5.79
CA ASP A 290 -21.42 10.00 5.37
C ASP A 290 -22.00 11.41 5.13
N THR A 291 -21.13 12.42 5.01
CA THR A 291 -21.56 13.84 5.02
C THR A 291 -22.36 14.28 3.80
N ASP A 292 -22.17 13.64 2.64
CA ASP A 292 -22.83 14.02 1.39
C ASP A 292 -23.93 13.04 0.95
N SER A 293 -24.13 11.93 1.67
CA SER A 293 -25.32 11.09 1.48
C SER A 293 -26.59 11.69 2.07
N ASN A 294 -27.71 11.34 1.44
CA ASN A 294 -28.98 11.29 2.15
C ASN A 294 -29.00 10.01 3.01
N THR A 295 -29.73 10.05 4.13
CA THR A 295 -29.67 9.10 5.26
C THR A 295 -29.99 7.62 4.94
N THR A 296 -30.09 7.23 3.67
CA THR A 296 -30.49 5.88 3.21
C THR A 296 -29.49 5.22 2.27
N SER A 297 -28.39 5.87 1.89
CA SER A 297 -27.42 5.31 0.94
C SER A 297 -26.00 5.81 1.16
N ALA A 298 -25.50 5.71 2.39
CA ALA A 298 -24.09 5.99 2.68
C ALA A 298 -23.19 4.98 1.95
N ASP A 299 -22.29 5.47 1.12
CA ASP A 299 -21.33 4.65 0.37
C ASP A 299 -19.90 4.77 0.91
N TRP A 300 -19.69 5.69 1.87
CA TRP A 300 -18.40 6.10 2.40
C TRP A 300 -17.47 6.70 1.34
N VAL A 301 -18.03 7.49 0.43
CA VAL A 301 -17.29 8.24 -0.58
C VAL A 301 -17.77 9.69 -0.60
N VAL A 302 -17.10 10.55 0.16
CA VAL A 302 -17.48 11.97 0.25
C VAL A 302 -16.72 12.82 -0.78
N THR A 303 -17.43 13.61 -1.58
CA THR A 303 -16.82 14.67 -2.39
C THR A 303 -16.78 16.00 -1.62
N ALA A 304 -15.66 16.29 -0.96
CA ALA A 304 -15.45 17.51 -0.19
C ALA A 304 -14.83 18.62 -1.03
N SER A 305 -15.42 19.82 -1.03
CA SER A 305 -14.85 21.00 -1.70
C SER A 305 -14.04 21.84 -0.71
N VAL A 306 -12.72 21.80 -0.83
CA VAL A 306 -11.81 22.61 0.00
C VAL A 306 -11.76 24.03 -0.55
N PRO A 307 -12.13 25.06 0.24
CA PRO A 307 -12.10 26.45 -0.21
C PRO A 307 -10.67 26.99 -0.33
N ALA A 308 -10.52 28.12 -1.04
CA ALA A 308 -9.25 28.84 -1.18
C ALA A 308 -8.63 29.24 0.18
N THR A 309 -9.46 29.41 1.20
CA THR A 309 -9.11 29.61 2.61
C THR A 309 -10.17 28.94 3.48
N GLY A 310 -9.79 28.20 4.53
CA GLY A 310 -10.74 27.62 5.48
C GLY A 310 -10.73 26.09 5.50
N THR A 311 -11.85 25.49 5.91
CA THR A 311 -11.93 24.06 6.22
C THR A 311 -13.11 23.41 5.50
N ALA A 312 -12.88 22.23 4.93
CA ALA A 312 -13.91 21.30 4.48
C ALA A 312 -14.04 20.14 5.46
N THR A 313 -15.22 19.50 5.47
CA THR A 313 -15.52 18.37 6.36
C THR A 313 -15.96 17.13 5.58
N ALA A 314 -15.61 15.96 6.09
CA ALA A 314 -16.06 14.66 5.60
C ALA A 314 -16.15 13.67 6.77
N ASP A 315 -17.33 13.58 7.35
CA ASP A 315 -17.67 12.71 8.47
C ASP A 315 -18.31 11.41 7.97
N PHE A 316 -18.08 10.30 8.67
CA PHE A 316 -18.56 8.96 8.30
C PHE A 316 -18.98 8.18 9.54
N ALA A 317 -20.00 7.34 9.42
CA ALA A 317 -20.36 6.42 10.50
C ALA A 317 -20.70 5.02 10.02
N THR A 318 -20.47 4.05 10.91
CA THR A 318 -20.87 2.66 10.74
C THR A 318 -21.70 2.19 11.92
N ALA A 319 -22.51 1.16 11.71
CA ALA A 319 -23.21 0.46 12.77
C ALA A 319 -23.03 -1.05 12.61
N LEU A 320 -23.23 -1.81 13.67
CA LEU A 320 -23.48 -3.25 13.52
C LEU A 320 -24.77 -3.46 12.72
N THR A 321 -24.76 -4.45 11.85
CA THR A 321 -25.96 -4.86 11.11
C THR A 321 -27.02 -5.37 12.08
N ALA A 322 -28.30 -5.19 11.73
CA ALA A 322 -29.40 -5.73 12.53
C ALA A 322 -29.27 -7.26 12.73
N ALA A 323 -28.74 -7.97 11.73
CA ALA A 323 -28.43 -9.40 11.81
C ALA A 323 -27.30 -9.72 12.79
N ALA A 324 -26.21 -8.94 12.78
CA ALA A 324 -25.12 -9.10 13.74
C ALA A 324 -25.58 -8.82 15.18
N VAL A 325 -26.40 -7.78 15.38
CA VAL A 325 -27.00 -7.48 16.69
C VAL A 325 -27.91 -8.63 17.15
N ALA A 326 -28.76 -9.16 16.26
CA ALA A 326 -29.63 -10.31 16.57
C ALA A 326 -28.84 -11.59 16.88
N ALA A 327 -27.66 -11.75 16.28
CA ALA A 327 -26.72 -12.85 16.56
C ALA A 327 -25.89 -12.64 17.85
N GLY A 328 -26.11 -11.54 18.58
CA GLY A 328 -25.41 -11.24 19.82
C GLY A 328 -23.99 -10.68 19.63
N ALA A 329 -23.64 -10.18 18.45
CA ALA A 329 -22.36 -9.52 18.23
C ALA A 329 -22.24 -8.26 19.08
N THR A 330 -21.05 -8.04 19.64
CA THR A 330 -20.70 -6.82 20.36
C THR A 330 -19.73 -6.00 19.51
N ASP A 331 -19.83 -4.67 19.61
CA ASP A 331 -18.98 -3.78 18.83
C ASP A 331 -17.54 -3.81 19.37
N THR A 332 -16.64 -4.29 18.51
CA THR A 332 -15.20 -4.44 18.72
C THR A 332 -14.37 -3.36 18.03
N LEU A 333 -14.97 -2.50 17.19
CA LEU A 333 -14.25 -1.47 16.43
C LEU A 333 -13.99 -0.19 17.22
N GLY A 334 -14.77 0.06 18.26
CA GLY A 334 -14.50 1.14 19.22
C GLY A 334 -13.48 0.80 20.31
N ALA A 335 -12.82 -0.36 20.27
CA ALA A 335 -11.80 -0.75 21.25
C ALA A 335 -10.39 -0.55 20.67
N THR A 336 -9.54 0.15 21.41
CA THR A 336 -8.16 0.47 21.04
C THR A 336 -7.37 -0.79 20.63
N ALA A 337 -6.88 -0.80 19.38
CA ALA A 337 -6.01 -1.80 18.75
C ALA A 337 -6.60 -3.22 18.59
N VAL A 338 -7.07 -3.53 17.38
CA VAL A 338 -7.19 -4.93 16.91
C VAL A 338 -5.87 -5.33 16.24
N THR A 339 -4.92 -5.78 17.06
CA THR A 339 -3.90 -6.72 16.62
C THR A 339 -4.53 -8.11 16.69
N THR A 340 -4.75 -8.78 15.56
CA THR A 340 -5.11 -10.21 15.58
C THR A 340 -4.06 -11.02 14.84
N THR A 341 -3.12 -11.53 15.61
CA THR A 341 -2.41 -12.78 15.33
C THR A 341 -3.27 -13.92 15.90
N THR A 342 -3.63 -14.93 15.10
CA THR A 342 -3.40 -16.37 15.37
C THR A 342 -4.01 -17.26 14.28
N VAL A 343 -3.13 -18.11 13.77
CA VAL A 343 -3.28 -19.45 13.18
C VAL A 343 -4.55 -20.25 13.53
N ALA A 344 -5.07 -20.95 12.52
CA ALA A 344 -5.79 -22.22 12.68
C ALA A 344 -5.17 -23.24 11.72
N ALA A 345 -4.96 -24.44 12.24
CA ALA A 345 -4.23 -25.55 11.65
C ALA A 345 -4.94 -26.18 10.44
N GLU A 346 -4.16 -26.55 9.44
CA GLU A 346 -4.54 -27.56 8.46
C GLU A 346 -4.14 -28.94 9.00
N GLU A 347 -5.13 -29.82 9.12
CA GLU A 347 -4.99 -31.23 9.44
C GLU A 347 -4.25 -31.93 8.28
N SER A 348 -3.11 -32.55 8.57
CA SER A 348 -2.42 -33.41 7.60
C SER A 348 -2.10 -34.75 8.25
N THR A 349 -2.89 -35.75 7.87
CA THR A 349 -2.65 -37.17 8.11
C THR A 349 -1.40 -37.62 7.34
N THR A 350 -0.38 -38.13 8.03
CA THR A 350 0.48 -39.17 7.46
C THR A 350 1.06 -40.10 8.54
N THR A 351 0.98 -41.38 8.20
CA THR A 351 1.45 -42.58 8.88
C THR A 351 2.98 -42.65 8.98
N GLY A 352 3.50 -43.16 10.11
CA GLY A 352 4.92 -43.51 10.22
C GLY A 352 5.29 -44.13 11.57
N SER A 353 5.35 -45.46 11.59
CA SER A 353 5.74 -46.32 12.71
C SER A 353 7.21 -46.12 13.15
N ALA A 354 7.48 -46.08 14.46
CA ALA A 354 8.49 -46.94 15.12
C ALA A 354 8.68 -46.59 16.62
N SER A 355 8.24 -47.52 17.46
CA SER A 355 8.95 -48.08 18.63
C SER A 355 10.21 -47.38 19.16
N ALA A 356 10.14 -46.83 20.38
CA ALA A 356 11.26 -46.86 21.34
C ALA A 356 10.78 -46.61 22.78
N THR A 357 10.77 -47.70 23.54
CA THR A 357 11.09 -47.89 24.97
C THR A 357 11.37 -46.65 25.83
N ILE A 358 10.65 -46.53 26.95
CA ILE A 358 10.98 -45.66 28.09
C ILE A 358 11.41 -46.57 29.26
N PRO A 359 12.56 -46.37 29.92
CA PRO A 359 12.86 -47.07 31.17
C PRO A 359 12.28 -46.33 32.37
N GLU A 360 11.76 -47.16 33.27
CA GLU A 360 11.31 -46.92 34.62
C GLU A 360 12.45 -46.42 35.55
N THR A 361 12.11 -45.56 36.52
CA THR A 361 12.62 -45.53 37.92
C THR A 361 11.83 -44.41 38.61
N GLY A 362 10.83 -44.71 39.45
CA GLY A 362 10.98 -45.08 40.87
C GLY A 362 10.91 -43.80 41.74
N MET A 363 10.36 -43.73 42.94
CA MET A 363 9.64 -44.61 43.86
C MET A 363 9.29 -43.70 45.08
N GLY A 364 8.20 -43.98 45.81
CA GLY A 364 7.90 -43.35 47.11
C GLY A 364 6.40 -43.35 47.45
N SER A 365 5.79 -44.46 47.87
CA SER A 365 5.62 -44.88 49.30
C SER A 365 4.77 -43.88 50.10
N ALA A 366 3.71 -44.19 50.87
CA ALA A 366 2.93 -45.35 51.30
C ALA A 366 1.57 -44.77 51.79
N GLY A 367 0.39 -45.34 51.57
CA GLY A 367 -0.20 -46.47 52.31
C GLY A 367 -1.38 -46.00 53.17
N LEU A 368 -2.59 -46.56 52.99
CA LEU A 368 -3.48 -47.06 54.07
C LEU A 368 -4.77 -47.71 53.48
N LEU A 369 -5.16 -48.83 54.07
CA LEU A 369 -6.23 -49.77 53.70
C LEU A 369 -7.67 -49.25 53.94
N VAL A 370 -8.68 -49.89 53.32
CA VAL A 370 -9.71 -50.76 53.98
C VAL A 370 -10.93 -51.07 53.05
N THR A 371 -10.99 -52.34 52.62
CA THR A 371 -12.09 -53.35 52.49
C THR A 371 -13.46 -53.15 51.77
N LEU A 372 -13.71 -54.12 50.86
CA LEU A 372 -14.87 -55.05 50.64
C LEU A 372 -16.30 -54.57 50.30
N ALA A 373 -16.83 -55.10 49.17
CA ALA A 373 -18.02 -55.99 49.03
C ALA A 373 -18.54 -55.98 47.56
N THR A 374 -18.33 -57.03 46.74
CA THR A 374 -19.28 -58.12 46.37
C THR A 374 -20.65 -57.66 45.83
N LEU A 375 -21.34 -58.26 44.84
CA LEU A 375 -21.19 -59.34 43.84
C LEU A 375 -22.59 -59.46 43.18
N SER A 376 -22.65 -60.04 41.97
CA SER A 376 -23.84 -60.55 41.23
C SER A 376 -24.39 -59.57 40.19
N GLY A 377 -24.46 -59.86 38.89
CA GLY A 377 -24.66 -61.12 38.18
C GLY A 377 -25.87 -60.93 37.24
N VAL A 378 -26.09 -61.55 36.08
CA VAL A 378 -25.52 -62.68 35.34
C VAL A 378 -26.41 -62.77 34.06
N ILE A 379 -25.84 -63.04 32.87
CA ILE A 379 -26.43 -63.73 31.67
C ILE A 379 -27.59 -63.01 30.91
N GLY A 380 -27.71 -63.04 29.57
CA GLY A 380 -26.94 -63.69 28.51
C GLY A 380 -27.66 -63.63 27.15
N ALA A 381 -26.87 -63.94 26.11
CA ALA A 381 -27.17 -64.63 24.86
C ALA A 381 -28.48 -64.37 24.07
N ALA A 382 -28.30 -63.69 22.93
CA ALA A 382 -28.36 -64.28 21.57
C ALA A 382 -29.69 -64.80 20.95
N LEU A 383 -29.81 -64.38 19.68
CA LEU A 383 -30.35 -65.05 18.48
C LEU A 383 -31.83 -64.90 18.07
N LEU A 384 -31.96 -64.36 16.85
CA LEU A 384 -32.80 -64.81 15.73
C LEU A 384 -34.33 -64.81 15.87
N GLN A 385 -34.99 -63.93 15.11
CA GLN A 385 -35.77 -64.39 13.95
C GLN A 385 -36.26 -63.27 13.03
N VAL A 386 -35.95 -63.44 11.76
CA VAL A 386 -36.55 -62.76 10.61
C VAL A 386 -37.98 -63.25 10.41
N ARG A 387 -38.94 -62.34 10.17
CA ARG A 387 -40.06 -62.59 9.25
C ARG A 387 -40.60 -61.28 8.67
N ARG A 388 -40.47 -61.16 7.33
CA ARG A 388 -41.15 -60.18 6.47
C ARG A 388 -42.63 -60.57 6.26
N ARG A 389 -43.51 -59.57 6.13
CA ARG A 389 -44.51 -59.31 5.05
C ARG A 389 -45.49 -58.23 5.56
N ARG A 390 -45.49 -57.01 4.99
CA ARG A 390 -46.39 -56.52 3.91
C ARG A 390 -47.88 -56.76 4.20
N LEU A 391 -48.65 -55.70 4.46
CA LEU A 391 -49.71 -55.17 3.57
C LEU A 391 -50.57 -54.08 4.26
N GLU A 392 -51.03 -53.14 3.41
CA GLU A 392 -52.20 -52.24 3.54
C GLU A 392 -52.08 -51.04 4.50
N ALA A 393 -52.39 -49.79 4.12
CA ALA A 393 -53.06 -49.23 2.94
C ALA A 393 -52.49 -47.85 2.58
#